data_AF-A0A179SNH7-F1
#
_entry.id   AF-A0A179SNH7-F1
#
_cell.length_a   1.000
_cell.length_b   1.000
_cell.length_c   1.000
_cell.angle_alpha   90.00
_cell.angle_beta   90.00
_cell.angle_gamma   90.00
#
_symmetry.space_group_name_H-M   'P 1'
#
loop_
_entity.id
_entity.type
_entity.pdbx_description
1 polymer ?
#
loop_
_entity_poly.entity_id
_entity_poly.type
_entity_poly.pdbx_seq_one_letter_code
_entity_poly.pdbx_strand_id
1 'polypeptide(L)' 'MTQLREAVSKRKEKLIQKLLDLGVYKKEEHHLYELTLSEIETGYQNKRKRVKLIENPKT' A
#
# COMPACT_ATOMS: atom_id res chain seq x y z
N MET A 1 20.76 -12.40 7.85
CA MET A 1 19.50 -11.61 7.86
C MET A 1 18.51 -12.33 8.75
N THR A 2 17.76 -11.63 9.61
CA THR A 2 16.78 -12.29 10.50
C THR A 2 15.47 -12.54 9.76
N GLN A 3 14.80 -13.68 10.04
CA GLN A 3 13.53 -14.07 9.41
C GLN A 3 12.45 -12.97 9.50
N LEU A 4 12.43 -12.22 10.62
CA LEU A 4 11.51 -11.10 10.81
C LEU A 4 11.73 -9.97 9.78
N ARG A 5 12.99 -9.59 9.53
CA ARG A 5 13.31 -8.53 8.56
C ARG A 5 12.87 -8.93 7.15
N GLU A 6 13.07 -10.19 6.79
CA GLU A 6 12.62 -10.72 5.49
C GLU A 6 11.09 -10.74 5.36
N ALA A 7 10.38 -11.16 6.41
CA ALA A 7 8.92 -11.15 6.43
C ALA A 7 8.36 -9.73 6.27
N VAL A 8 8.97 -8.75 6.96
CA VAL A 8 8.62 -7.33 6.86
C VAL A 8 8.88 -6.80 5.44
N SER A 9 10.05 -7.08 4.85
CA SER A 9 10.38 -6.68 3.49
C SER A 9 9.42 -7.28 2.45
N LYS A 10 9.17 -8.59 2.50
CA LYS A 10 8.23 -9.27 1.59
C LYS A 10 6.82 -8.70 1.68
N ARG A 11 6.36 -8.39 2.89
CA ARG A 11 5.04 -7.76 3.11
C ARG A 11 4.99 -6.35 2.52
N LYS A 12 6.04 -5.54 2.71
CA LYS A 12 6.15 -4.20 2.14
C LYS A 12 6.11 -4.26 0.61
N GLU A 13 6.92 -5.09 -0.01
CA GLU A 13 6.96 -5.27 -1.47
C GLU A 13 5.60 -5.67 -2.03
N LYS A 14 4.91 -6.64 -1.40
CA LYS A 14 3.57 -7.07 -1.83
C LYS A 14 2.54 -5.95 -1.79
N LEU A 15 2.62 -5.05 -0.82
CA LEU A 15 1.71 -3.91 -0.74
C LEU A 15 2.06 -2.80 -1.74
N ILE A 16 3.35 -2.59 -2.00
CA ILE A 16 3.80 -1.67 -3.04
C ILE A 16 3.27 -2.10 -4.41
N GLN A 17 3.40 -3.39 -4.77
CA GLN A 17 2.86 -3.89 -6.04
C GLN A 17 1.36 -3.62 -6.18
N LYS A 18 0.58 -3.91 -5.12
CA LYS A 18 -0.85 -3.61 -5.13
C LYS A 18 -1.18 -2.13 -5.26
N LEU A 19 -0.35 -1.24 -4.71
CA LEU A 19 -0.53 0.19 -4.86
C LEU A 19 -0.23 0.64 -6.30
N LEU A 20 0.82 0.07 -6.91
CA LEU A 20 1.16 0.31 -8.32
C LEU A 20 0.04 -0.17 -9.24
N ASP A 21 -0.54 -1.35 -8.98
CA ASP A 21 -1.70 -1.87 -9.72
C ASP A 21 -2.93 -0.93 -9.62
N LEU A 22 -3.04 -0.18 -8.52
CA LEU A 22 -4.08 0.84 -8.30
C LEU A 22 -3.69 2.23 -8.82
N GLY A 23 -2.60 2.34 -9.58
CA GLY A 23 -2.07 3.59 -10.16
C GLY A 23 -1.47 4.56 -9.13
N VAL A 24 -1.05 4.07 -7.96
CA VAL A 24 -0.40 4.89 -6.93
C VAL A 24 1.11 4.66 -6.99
N TYR A 25 1.86 5.70 -7.33
CA TYR A 25 3.32 5.63 -7.53
C TYR A 25 4.14 6.34 -6.45
N LYS A 26 3.54 7.35 -5.81
CA LYS A 26 4.13 8.14 -4.72
C LYS A 26 3.06 8.59 -3.74
N LYS A 27 3.47 8.91 -2.51
CA LYS A 27 2.67 9.58 -1.50
C LYS A 27 3.34 10.91 -1.20
N GLU A 28 2.63 12.01 -1.44
CA GLU A 28 3.19 13.36 -1.35
C GLU A 28 4.44 13.45 -2.25
N GLU A 29 5.61 13.76 -1.68
CA GLU A 29 6.89 13.84 -2.38
C GLU A 29 7.76 12.58 -2.25
N HIS A 30 7.27 11.52 -1.60
CA HIS A 30 8.04 10.28 -1.39
C HIS A 30 7.53 9.13 -2.25
N HIS A 31 8.46 8.43 -2.91
CA HIS A 31 8.19 7.18 -3.60
C HIS A 31 7.81 6.08 -2.61
N LEU A 32 7.03 5.10 -3.08
CA LEU A 32 6.55 4.00 -2.21
C LEU A 32 7.68 3.19 -1.55
N TYR A 33 8.85 3.10 -2.19
CA TYR A 33 10.00 2.38 -1.63
C TYR A 33 10.65 3.12 -0.45
N GLU A 34 10.47 4.44 -0.36
CA GLU A 34 11.00 5.28 0.72
C GLU A 34 10.13 5.20 1.98
N LEU A 35 8.87 4.83 1.83
CA LEU A 35 7.91 4.74 2.94
C LEU A 35 8.16 3.52 3.84
N THR A 36 7.85 3.65 5.12
CA THR A 36 7.83 2.51 6.05
C THR A 36 6.68 1.54 5.73
N LEU A 37 6.74 0.32 6.29
CA LEU A 37 5.67 -0.67 6.09
C LEU A 37 4.31 -0.15 6.58
N SER A 38 4.26 0.52 7.75
CA SER A 38 3.03 1.06 8.33
C SER A 38 2.42 2.18 7.47
N GLU A 39 3.25 3.02 6.86
CA GLU A 39 2.79 4.06 5.92
C GLU A 39 2.18 3.46 4.65
N ILE A 40 2.83 2.43 4.09
CA ILE A 40 2.33 1.68 2.94
C ILE A 40 1.00 0.99 3.26
N GLU A 41 0.88 0.38 4.43
CA GLU A 41 -0.36 -0.26 4.89
C GLU A 41 -1.51 0.74 5.01
N THR A 42 -1.24 1.89 5.63
CA THR A 42 -2.22 2.97 5.78
C THR A 42 -2.67 3.49 4.41
N GLY A 43 -1.73 3.74 3.51
CA GLY A 43 -2.03 4.18 2.14
C GLY A 43 -2.90 3.18 1.38
N TYR A 44 -2.55 1.88 1.44
CA TYR A 44 -3.32 0.82 0.79
C TYR A 44 -4.72 0.67 1.36
N GLN A 45 -4.89 0.71 2.69
CA GLN A 45 -6.20 0.64 3.32
C GLN A 45 -7.11 1.81 2.89
N ASN A 46 -6.57 3.03 2.85
CA ASN A 46 -7.31 4.21 2.43
C ASN A 46 -7.74 4.13 0.96
N LYS A 47 -6.82 3.71 0.07
CA LYS A 47 -7.14 3.54 -1.36
C LYS A 47 -8.18 2.45 -1.56
N ARG A 48 -8.04 1.31 -0.89
CA ARG A 48 -9.00 0.19 -0.95
C ARG A 48 -10.38 0.58 -0.43
N LYS A 49 -10.47 1.38 0.64
CA LYS A 49 -11.76 1.93 1.13
C LYS A 49 -12.42 2.80 0.06
N ARG A 50 -11.65 3.68 -0.61
CA ARG A 50 -12.16 4.52 -1.69
C ARG A 50 -12.65 3.71 -2.89
N VAL A 51 -11.90 2.68 -3.33
CA VAL A 51 -12.34 1.79 -4.42
C VAL A 51 -13.65 1.09 -4.07
N LYS A 52 -13.76 0.53 -2.85
CA LYS A 52 -15.00 -0.12 -2.38
C LYS A 52 -16.21 0.82 -2.33
N LEU A 53 -16.01 2.10 -2.02
CA LEU A 53 -17.08 3.10 -2.03
C LEU A 53 -17.54 3.45 -3.46
N ILE A 54 -16.65 3.35 -4.44
CA ILE A 54 -16.98 3.60 -5.86
C ILE A 54 -17.73 2.38 -6.46
N GLU A 55 -17.36 1.16 -6.05
CA GLU A 55 -17.98 -0.08 -6.54
C GLU A 55 -19.36 -0.38 -5.93
N ASN A 56 -19.68 0.20 -4.77
CA ASN A 56 -21.01 0.08 -4.14
C ASN A 56 -21.66 1.47 -3.93
N PRO A 57 -22.32 2.04 -4.96
CA PRO A 57 -22.80 3.42 -4.88
C PRO A 57 -24.10 3.65 -4.10
N LYS A 58 -24.79 2.66 -3.53
CA LYS A 58 -26.02 2.88 -2.75
C LYS A 58 -26.35 1.73 -1.80
N THR A 59 -26.58 2.06 -0.53
CA THR A 59 -27.84 1.69 0.14
C THR A 59 -28.60 2.98 0.35
#